data_AF-A0A7H0H9B8-F1
#
_entry.id   AF-A0A7H0H9B8-F1
#
_cell.length_a   1.000
_cell.length_b   1.000
_cell.length_c   1.000
_cell.angle_alpha   90.00
_cell.angle_beta   90.00
_cell.angle_gamma   90.00
#
_symmetry.space_group_name_H-M   'P 1'
#
loop_
_entity.id
_entity.type
_entity.pdbx_description
1 polymer ?
#
loop_
_entity_poly.entity_id
_entity_poly.type
_entity_poly.pdbx_seq_one_letter_code
_entity_poly.pdbx_strand_id
1 'polypeptide(L)'
;MTDDGVLWITDVREKWNSFRVDFEGGVFDASKVAPGVRALGLTSVTVPDGELAKVEGLESLAINGGSAERIDLRGCTSLRQLMVSHVRGLTELVGVEELTTLEELDLYALPQVQSFPPLWRLTGLWRLDLGSMKGLTTGLSPFLAAPNLREVQLASTFPIAPGDAELLRDHARMVGFSWWDPRGNPGRGRP
;
A
#
# COMPACT_ATOMS: atom_id res chain seq x y z
N MET A 1 5.86 33.42 9.17
CA MET A 1 6.09 33.12 10.60
C MET A 1 5.76 31.66 10.76
N THR A 2 6.73 30.94 11.27
CA THR A 2 6.95 29.49 11.23
C THR A 2 5.76 28.71 11.79
N ASP A 3 5.17 27.86 10.97
CA ASP A 3 4.43 26.70 11.45
C ASP A 3 5.28 25.48 11.09
N ASP A 4 6.26 25.24 11.97
CA ASP A 4 7.18 24.13 11.88
C ASP A 4 6.39 22.85 12.09
N GLY A 5 6.46 21.97 11.09
CA GLY A 5 5.78 20.66 11.06
C GLY A 5 5.83 19.97 12.42
N VAL A 6 4.67 19.92 13.06
CA VAL A 6 4.53 19.32 14.38
C VAL A 6 4.55 17.81 14.21
N LEU A 7 5.60 17.18 14.74
CA LEU A 7 5.71 15.74 14.94
C LEU A 7 4.74 15.34 16.07
N TRP A 8 3.58 14.80 15.74
CA TRP A 8 2.76 14.06 16.69
C TRP A 8 2.99 12.57 16.49
N ILE A 9 3.52 11.89 17.51
CA ILE A 9 3.43 10.43 17.61
C ILE A 9 1.95 10.14 17.92
N THR A 10 1.18 9.76 16.91
CA THR A 10 -0.22 9.34 17.09
C THR A 10 -0.38 7.86 16.79
N ASP A 11 -0.97 7.17 17.76
CA ASP A 11 -1.36 5.77 17.70
C ASP A 11 -2.49 5.61 16.66
N VAL A 12 -2.13 5.23 15.43
CA VAL A 12 -3.09 4.98 14.35
C VAL A 12 -3.05 3.49 13.99
N ARG A 13 -3.99 2.76 14.59
CA ARG A 13 -4.32 1.34 14.43
C ARG A 13 -3.23 0.36 14.90
N GLU A 14 -3.61 -0.41 15.92
CA GLU A 14 -2.88 -1.45 16.68
C GLU A 14 -2.07 -2.51 15.89
N LYS A 15 -1.95 -2.44 14.56
CA LYS A 15 -1.26 -3.44 13.72
C LYS A 15 0.23 -3.18 13.49
N TRP A 16 0.71 -1.93 13.59
CA TRP A 16 2.06 -1.55 13.14
C TRP A 16 2.84 -0.78 14.21
N ASN A 17 3.08 -1.46 15.33
CA ASN A 17 3.64 -0.93 16.56
C ASN A 17 5.18 -0.80 16.51
N SER A 18 5.70 0.06 15.62
CA SER A 18 7.14 0.36 15.51
C SER A 18 7.42 1.85 15.67
N PHE A 19 8.64 2.19 16.11
CA PHE A 19 9.14 3.57 16.17
C PHE A 19 9.05 4.21 14.78
N ARG A 20 8.05 5.06 14.57
CA ARG A 20 7.74 5.74 13.31
C ARG A 20 8.00 7.23 13.43
N VAL A 21 8.56 7.81 12.38
CA VAL A 21 8.59 9.27 12.20
C VAL A 21 7.33 9.68 11.45
N ASP A 22 6.60 10.64 12.00
CA ASP A 22 5.33 11.08 11.44
C ASP A 22 5.42 12.51 10.91
N PHE A 23 4.90 12.71 9.70
CA PHE A 23 4.68 14.01 9.09
C PHE A 23 3.18 14.24 8.94
N GLU A 24 2.73 15.42 9.31
CA GLU A 24 1.33 15.81 9.20
C GLU A 24 1.18 17.11 8.39
N GLY A 25 0.32 17.08 7.38
CA GLY A 25 0.06 18.24 6.52
C GLY A 25 1.24 18.67 5.66
N GLY A 26 1.05 19.76 4.91
CA GLY A 26 2.10 20.37 4.11
C GLY A 26 2.59 19.53 2.94
N VAL A 27 3.86 19.74 2.57
CA VAL A 27 4.55 19.05 1.47
C VAL A 27 5.70 18.24 2.05
N PHE A 28 5.76 16.96 1.69
CA PHE A 28 6.83 16.07 2.12
C PHE A 28 8.17 16.52 1.52
N ASP A 29 9.20 16.45 2.34
CA ASP A 29 10.57 16.82 1.99
C ASP A 29 11.51 15.79 2.63
N ALA A 30 12.13 14.95 1.81
CA ALA A 30 12.98 13.87 2.27
C ALA A 30 14.21 14.37 3.05
N SER A 31 14.63 15.63 2.85
CA SER A 31 15.76 16.21 3.59
C SER A 31 15.47 16.39 5.08
N LYS A 32 14.20 16.37 5.48
CA LYS A 32 13.76 16.44 6.88
C LYS A 32 13.73 15.08 7.56
N VAL A 33 13.95 13.99 6.82
CA VAL A 33 14.01 12.64 7.38
C VAL A 33 15.41 12.39 7.92
N ALA A 34 15.51 12.09 9.22
CA ALA A 34 16.79 11.78 9.84
C ALA A 34 17.40 10.49 9.26
N PRO A 35 18.74 10.40 9.14
CA PRO A 35 19.41 9.17 8.72
C PRO A 35 19.04 7.98 9.60
N GLY A 36 18.81 6.82 8.99
CA GLY A 36 18.50 5.58 9.72
C GLY A 36 17.04 5.41 10.12
N VAL A 37 16.13 6.34 9.75
CA VAL A 37 14.69 6.13 9.89
C VAL A 37 14.25 4.90 9.10
N ARG A 38 13.60 3.96 9.78
CA ARG A 38 13.09 2.71 9.19
C ARG A 38 11.58 2.68 9.00
N ALA A 39 10.85 3.56 9.69
CA ALA A 39 9.39 3.65 9.55
C ALA A 39 8.94 5.11 9.42
N LEU A 40 8.11 5.37 8.41
CA LEU A 40 7.60 6.70 8.07
C LEU A 40 6.07 6.68 7.97
N GLY A 41 5.42 7.65 8.60
CA GLY A 41 4.00 7.91 8.47
C GLY A 41 3.76 9.30 7.89
N LEU A 42 2.93 9.38 6.86
CA LEU A 42 2.55 10.62 6.22
C LEU A 42 1.03 10.78 6.32
N THR A 43 0.56 11.74 7.11
CA THR A 43 -0.87 12.01 7.29
C THR A 43 -1.25 13.34 6.69
N SER A 44 -2.18 13.34 5.73
CA SER A 44 -2.64 14.56 5.04
C SER A 44 -1.52 15.35 4.35
N VAL A 45 -0.43 14.68 3.94
CA VAL A 45 0.75 15.29 3.32
C VAL A 45 0.66 15.27 1.79
N THR A 46 1.13 16.32 1.12
CA THR A 46 1.38 16.30 -0.32
C THR A 46 2.73 15.63 -0.58
N VAL A 47 2.77 14.55 -1.33
CA VAL A 47 4.01 13.81 -1.63
C VAL A 47 4.45 14.15 -3.06
N PRO A 48 5.54 14.92 -3.24
CA PRO A 48 6.10 15.16 -4.57
C PRO A 48 6.71 13.88 -5.16
N ASP A 49 6.67 13.79 -6.49
CA ASP A 49 7.26 12.65 -7.21
C ASP A 49 8.76 12.53 -6.91
N GLY A 50 9.23 11.30 -6.70
CA GLY A 50 10.63 11.00 -6.39
C GLY A 50 11.13 11.36 -4.99
N GLU A 51 10.36 12.05 -4.13
CA GLU A 51 10.83 12.39 -2.76
C GLU A 51 11.00 11.14 -1.89
N LEU A 52 10.04 10.22 -1.91
CA LEU A 52 10.12 8.98 -1.12
C LEU A 52 11.29 8.09 -1.55
N ALA A 53 11.63 8.08 -2.85
CA ALA A 53 12.77 7.34 -3.37
C ALA A 53 14.13 7.84 -2.81
N LYS A 54 14.19 9.01 -2.18
CA LYS A 54 15.40 9.53 -1.51
C LYS A 54 15.57 9.01 -0.09
N VAL A 55 14.54 8.37 0.50
CA VAL A 55 14.58 7.85 1.87
C VAL A 55 15.13 6.43 1.85
N GLU A 56 16.44 6.31 2.06
CA GLU A 56 17.12 5.02 2.05
C GLU A 56 16.82 4.18 3.29
N GLY A 57 16.74 2.86 3.10
CA GLY A 57 16.62 1.91 4.21
C GLY A 57 15.24 1.88 4.89
N LEU A 58 14.24 2.55 4.31
CA LEU A 58 12.87 2.51 4.83
C LEU A 58 12.31 1.09 4.76
N GLU A 59 11.79 0.60 5.88
CA GLU A 59 11.21 -0.75 6.04
C GLU A 59 9.68 -0.71 6.15
N SER A 60 9.12 0.39 6.65
CA SER A 60 7.68 0.58 6.78
C SER A 60 7.26 1.98 6.33
N LEU A 61 6.25 2.05 5.45
CA LEU A 61 5.70 3.30 4.95
C LEU A 61 4.18 3.27 5.03
N ALA A 62 3.62 4.25 5.74
CA ALA A 62 2.19 4.50 5.77
C ALA A 62 1.89 5.91 5.23
N ILE A 63 1.03 6.00 4.22
CA ILE A 63 0.55 7.26 3.67
C ILE A 63 -0.96 7.27 3.82
N ASN A 64 -1.48 8.20 4.61
CA ASN A 64 -2.91 8.32 4.89
C ASN A 64 -3.41 9.74 4.58
N GLY A 65 -4.19 9.87 3.51
CA GLY A 65 -4.70 11.15 3.05
C GLY A 65 -3.69 11.93 2.22
N GLY A 66 -3.95 13.22 2.04
CA GLY A 66 -3.06 14.12 1.31
C GLY A 66 -3.26 14.07 -0.20
N SER A 67 -2.18 14.28 -0.95
CA SER A 67 -2.21 14.26 -2.42
C SER A 67 -0.87 13.91 -3.05
N ALA A 68 -0.93 13.17 -4.16
CA ALA A 68 0.20 12.88 -5.03
C ALA A 68 -0.37 12.49 -6.39
N GLU A 69 0.29 12.82 -7.49
CA GLU A 69 -0.10 12.30 -8.81
C GLU A 69 0.52 10.92 -9.05
N ARG A 70 1.78 10.79 -8.65
CA ARG A 70 2.60 9.57 -8.68
C ARG A 70 3.36 9.47 -7.37
N ILE A 71 3.58 8.24 -6.91
CA ILE A 71 4.51 7.93 -5.82
C ILE A 71 5.58 6.98 -6.38
N ASP A 72 6.84 7.44 -6.40
CA ASP A 72 8.00 6.64 -6.81
C ASP A 72 8.63 5.94 -5.61
N LEU A 73 8.69 4.61 -5.65
CA LEU A 73 9.19 3.74 -4.59
C LEU A 73 10.50 3.03 -4.96
N ARG A 74 11.12 3.34 -6.12
CA ARG A 74 12.32 2.62 -6.61
C ARG A 74 13.52 2.70 -5.67
N GLY A 75 13.59 3.72 -4.81
CA GLY A 75 14.62 3.83 -3.77
C GLY A 75 14.30 3.09 -2.46
N CYS A 76 13.04 2.70 -2.23
CA CYS A 76 12.56 2.07 -0.99
C CYS A 76 12.79 0.55 -0.99
N THR A 77 13.94 0.06 -1.44
CA THR A 77 14.19 -1.38 -1.68
C THR A 77 14.18 -2.27 -0.43
N SER A 78 14.23 -1.67 0.76
CA SER A 78 14.14 -2.37 2.06
C SER A 78 12.71 -2.48 2.60
N LEU A 79 11.71 -1.97 1.86
CA LEU A 79 10.34 -1.88 2.34
C LEU A 79 9.72 -3.26 2.53
N ARG A 80 9.31 -3.57 3.76
CA ARG A 80 8.55 -4.77 4.12
C ARG A 80 7.05 -4.49 4.20
N GLN A 81 6.67 -3.25 4.49
CA GLN A 81 5.28 -2.87 4.73
C GLN A 81 4.94 -1.59 3.98
N LEU A 82 3.89 -1.64 3.17
CA LEU A 82 3.38 -0.49 2.45
C LEU A 82 1.88 -0.34 2.70
N MET A 83 1.49 0.79 3.27
CA MET A 83 0.09 1.20 3.38
C MET A 83 -0.11 2.53 2.65
N VAL A 84 -1.02 2.56 1.68
CA VAL A 84 -1.38 3.78 0.96
C VAL A 84 -2.90 3.92 0.95
N SER A 85 -3.39 4.92 1.67
CA SER A 85 -4.82 5.17 1.81
C SER A 85 -5.19 6.61 1.54
N HIS A 86 -6.31 6.84 0.87
CA HIS A 86 -6.93 8.17 0.72
C HIS A 86 -6.06 9.24 0.04
N VAL A 87 -5.08 8.87 -0.77
CA VAL A 87 -4.22 9.82 -1.49
C VAL A 87 -4.96 10.37 -2.72
N ARG A 88 -5.27 11.67 -2.72
CA ARG A 88 -5.98 12.33 -3.83
C ARG A 88 -5.03 12.53 -5.02
N GLY A 89 -5.51 12.30 -6.23
CA GLY A 89 -4.73 12.48 -7.46
C GLY A 89 -3.91 11.27 -7.88
N LEU A 90 -3.77 10.25 -7.02
CA LEU A 90 -2.79 9.18 -7.24
C LEU A 90 -3.25 8.28 -8.39
N THR A 91 -2.46 8.26 -9.46
CA THR A 91 -2.70 7.42 -10.64
C THR A 91 -1.78 6.21 -10.66
N GLU A 92 -0.60 6.30 -10.03
CA GLU A 92 0.46 5.31 -10.19
C GLU A 92 1.39 5.20 -8.96
N LEU A 93 1.71 3.96 -8.60
CA LEU A 93 2.79 3.60 -7.67
C LEU A 93 3.94 3.01 -8.49
N VAL A 94 4.98 3.79 -8.74
CA VAL A 94 6.09 3.39 -9.62
C VAL A 94 7.13 2.59 -8.84
N GLY A 95 7.59 1.48 -9.42
CA GLY A 95 8.63 0.63 -8.85
C GLY A 95 8.13 -0.32 -7.75
N VAL A 96 6.82 -0.41 -7.54
CA VAL A 96 6.22 -1.35 -6.57
C VAL A 96 6.56 -2.80 -6.91
N GLU A 97 6.67 -3.13 -8.20
CA GLU A 97 7.08 -4.43 -8.73
C GLU A 97 8.54 -4.78 -8.43
N GLU A 98 9.34 -3.84 -7.94
CA GLU A 98 10.75 -4.05 -7.61
C GLU A 98 10.98 -4.33 -6.12
N LEU A 99 9.95 -4.17 -5.28
CA LEU A 99 10.02 -4.32 -3.82
C LEU A 99 10.04 -5.79 -3.39
N THR A 100 11.11 -6.51 -3.73
CA THR A 100 11.25 -7.96 -3.47
C THR A 100 11.19 -8.34 -1.99
N THR A 101 11.42 -7.39 -1.09
CA THR A 101 11.37 -7.52 0.37
C THR A 101 9.98 -7.23 0.95
N LEU A 102 9.02 -6.75 0.14
CA LEU A 102 7.69 -6.40 0.59
C LEU A 102 6.95 -7.63 1.07
N GLU A 103 6.46 -7.60 2.30
CA GLU A 103 5.74 -8.68 2.96
C GLU A 103 4.23 -8.42 3.02
N GLU A 104 3.86 -7.15 3.24
CA GLU A 104 2.47 -6.71 3.35
C GLU A 104 2.21 -5.45 2.51
N LEU A 105 1.12 -5.51 1.74
CA LEU A 105 0.63 -4.41 0.91
C LEU A 105 -0.83 -4.10 1.25
N ASP A 106 -1.10 -2.87 1.70
CA ASP A 106 -2.43 -2.34 1.97
C ASP A 106 -2.71 -1.12 1.07
N LEU A 107 -3.73 -1.23 0.22
CA LEU A 107 -4.16 -0.16 -0.66
C LEU A 107 -5.65 0.13 -0.46
N TYR A 108 -5.95 1.36 -0.04
CA TYR A 108 -7.34 1.74 0.27
C TYR A 108 -7.76 3.09 -0.30
N ALA A 109 -8.93 3.12 -0.94
CA ALA A 109 -9.55 4.35 -1.44
C ALA A 109 -8.64 5.15 -2.38
N LEU A 110 -8.08 4.48 -3.41
CA LEU A 110 -7.30 5.07 -4.49
C LEU A 110 -8.10 5.01 -5.80
N PRO A 111 -9.05 5.93 -6.03
CA PRO A 111 -10.03 5.81 -7.10
C PRO A 111 -9.46 6.05 -8.51
N GLN A 112 -8.26 6.63 -8.63
CA GLN A 112 -7.64 6.99 -9.91
C GLN A 112 -6.55 6.00 -10.34
N VAL A 113 -6.16 5.05 -9.48
CA VAL A 113 -5.24 3.97 -9.85
C VAL A 113 -6.00 2.94 -10.68
N GLN A 114 -5.55 2.74 -11.92
CA GLN A 114 -6.29 1.94 -12.91
C GLN A 114 -5.72 0.54 -13.14
N SER A 115 -4.42 0.35 -12.91
CA SER A 115 -3.74 -0.92 -13.15
C SER A 115 -2.47 -1.00 -12.31
N PHE A 116 -1.98 -2.22 -12.14
CA PHE A 116 -0.67 -2.51 -11.57
C PHE A 116 0.12 -3.40 -12.54
N PRO A 117 1.45 -3.27 -12.59
CA PRO A 117 2.28 -4.28 -13.22
C PRO A 117 2.12 -5.63 -12.49
N PRO A 118 2.31 -6.77 -13.16
CA PRO A 118 2.34 -8.07 -12.50
C PRO A 118 3.43 -8.14 -11.41
N LEU A 119 3.05 -8.54 -10.20
CA LEU A 119 3.91 -8.52 -9.01
C LEU A 119 4.73 -9.81 -8.80
N TRP A 120 5.14 -10.49 -9.88
CA TRP A 120 5.84 -11.78 -9.84
C TRP A 120 7.21 -11.75 -9.12
N ARG A 121 7.83 -10.57 -9.00
CA ARG A 121 9.08 -10.38 -8.27
C ARG A 121 8.91 -10.26 -6.76
N LEU A 122 7.69 -10.02 -6.27
CA LEU A 122 7.41 -9.82 -4.84
C LEU A 122 7.36 -11.18 -4.14
N THR A 123 8.54 -11.80 -3.99
CA THR A 123 8.68 -13.12 -3.39
C THR A 123 8.50 -13.09 -1.86
N GLY A 124 8.62 -11.92 -1.23
CA GLY A 124 8.29 -11.72 0.18
C GLY A 124 6.79 -11.55 0.47
N LEU A 125 5.99 -11.16 -0.54
CA LEU A 125 4.62 -10.70 -0.30
C LEU A 125 3.74 -11.88 0.05
N TRP A 126 3.25 -11.89 1.29
CA TRP A 126 2.41 -12.97 1.81
C TRP A 126 1.00 -12.48 2.16
N ARG A 127 0.83 -11.18 2.41
CA ARG A 127 -0.47 -10.57 2.72
C ARG A 127 -0.79 -9.36 1.84
N LEU A 128 -2.04 -9.32 1.39
CA LEU A 128 -2.59 -8.27 0.56
C LEU A 128 -3.94 -7.80 1.10
N ASP A 129 -4.05 -6.53 1.43
CA ASP A 129 -5.29 -5.89 1.85
C ASP A 129 -5.66 -4.82 0.78
N LEU A 130 -6.82 -4.95 0.14
CA LEU A 130 -7.29 -4.02 -0.89
C LEU A 130 -8.68 -3.53 -0.58
N GLY A 131 -8.97 -2.25 -0.82
CA GLY A 131 -10.34 -1.76 -0.72
C GLY A 131 -10.62 -0.43 -1.37
N SER A 132 -11.88 -0.24 -1.81
CA SER A 132 -12.33 1.00 -2.46
C SER A 132 -11.45 1.44 -3.65
N MET A 133 -10.94 0.49 -4.43
CA MET A 133 -10.10 0.71 -5.62
C MET A 133 -10.94 0.87 -6.89
N LYS A 134 -11.86 1.84 -6.91
CA LYS A 134 -12.93 1.94 -7.94
C LYS A 134 -12.42 2.09 -9.38
N GLY A 135 -11.23 2.64 -9.58
CA GLY A 135 -10.63 2.82 -10.91
C GLY A 135 -9.90 1.59 -11.45
N LEU A 136 -9.62 0.59 -10.59
CA LEU A 136 -8.82 -0.57 -10.96
C LEU A 136 -9.61 -1.49 -11.90
N THR A 137 -9.17 -1.64 -13.14
CA THR A 137 -9.91 -2.41 -14.15
C THR A 137 -9.39 -3.84 -14.32
N THR A 138 -8.17 -4.11 -13.86
CA THR A 138 -7.48 -5.40 -14.05
C THR A 138 -7.88 -6.49 -13.04
N GLY A 139 -8.72 -6.18 -12.06
CA GLY A 139 -9.05 -7.09 -10.95
C GLY A 139 -7.82 -7.47 -10.13
N LEU A 140 -7.80 -8.70 -9.61
CA LEU A 140 -6.75 -9.21 -8.73
C LEU A 140 -5.53 -9.77 -9.48
N SER A 141 -5.64 -9.98 -10.79
CA SER A 141 -4.63 -10.66 -11.61
C SER A 141 -3.19 -10.16 -11.40
N PRO A 142 -2.88 -8.85 -11.35
CA PRO A 142 -1.50 -8.38 -11.12
C PRO A 142 -0.94 -8.80 -9.76
N PHE A 143 -1.79 -8.83 -8.73
CA PHE A 143 -1.40 -9.14 -7.37
C PHE A 143 -1.26 -10.65 -7.14
N LEU A 144 -2.14 -11.46 -7.74
CA LEU A 144 -2.08 -12.92 -7.70
C LEU A 144 -0.90 -13.50 -8.51
N ALA A 145 -0.14 -12.66 -9.21
CA ALA A 145 1.15 -13.05 -9.78
C ALA A 145 2.25 -13.20 -8.71
N ALA A 146 2.07 -12.65 -7.50
CA ALA A 146 3.05 -12.75 -6.42
C ALA A 146 3.10 -14.19 -5.87
N PRO A 147 4.21 -14.92 -6.04
CA PRO A 147 4.23 -16.39 -5.95
C PRO A 147 4.01 -16.93 -4.53
N ASN A 148 4.19 -16.09 -3.50
CA ASN A 148 4.11 -16.48 -2.10
C ASN A 148 2.91 -15.88 -1.36
N LEU A 149 1.96 -15.29 -2.09
CA LEU A 149 0.77 -14.70 -1.49
C LEU A 149 -0.10 -15.77 -0.81
N ARG A 150 -0.48 -15.52 0.44
CA ARG A 150 -1.22 -16.46 1.31
C ARG A 150 -2.57 -15.93 1.74
N GLU A 151 -2.65 -14.62 1.95
CA GLU A 151 -3.82 -13.96 2.49
C GLU A 151 -4.23 -12.79 1.63
N VAL A 152 -5.50 -12.78 1.24
CA VAL A 152 -6.13 -11.66 0.52
C VAL A 152 -7.34 -11.17 1.29
N GLN A 153 -7.38 -9.89 1.64
CA GLN A 153 -8.55 -9.27 2.23
C GLN A 153 -9.07 -8.15 1.34
N LEU A 154 -10.34 -8.25 0.97
CA LEU A 154 -11.02 -7.29 0.12
C LEU A 154 -12.03 -6.52 0.97
N ALA A 155 -11.72 -5.27 1.28
CA ALA A 155 -12.59 -4.39 2.04
C ALA A 155 -13.38 -3.46 1.12
N SER A 156 -14.62 -3.12 1.52
CA SER A 156 -15.46 -2.17 0.79
C SER A 156 -15.66 -2.58 -0.69
N THR A 157 -16.11 -1.66 -1.54
CA THR A 157 -16.30 -1.94 -2.97
C THR A 157 -14.95 -2.14 -3.66
N PHE A 158 -14.65 -3.36 -4.10
CA PHE A 158 -13.49 -3.68 -4.92
C PHE A 158 -13.95 -4.30 -6.25
N PRO A 159 -13.39 -3.87 -7.40
CA PRO A 159 -13.72 -4.45 -8.70
C PRO A 159 -13.13 -5.85 -8.82
N ILE A 160 -13.98 -6.87 -8.82
CA ILE A 160 -13.60 -8.26 -9.08
C ILE A 160 -13.76 -8.53 -10.57
N ALA A 161 -12.69 -8.91 -11.24
CA ALA A 161 -12.71 -9.30 -12.65
C ALA A 161 -13.21 -10.74 -12.81
N PRO A 162 -13.85 -11.09 -13.95
CA PRO A 162 -14.08 -12.49 -14.30
C PRO A 162 -12.75 -13.25 -14.30
N GLY A 163 -12.68 -14.40 -13.63
CA GLY A 163 -11.43 -15.16 -13.48
C GLY A 163 -10.73 -14.98 -12.12
N ASP A 164 -11.01 -13.91 -11.38
CA ASP A 164 -10.33 -13.65 -10.09
C ASP A 164 -10.62 -14.75 -9.05
N ALA A 165 -11.83 -15.33 -9.09
CA ALA A 165 -12.21 -16.42 -8.20
C ALA A 165 -11.45 -17.71 -8.48
N GLU A 166 -11.23 -18.02 -9.76
CA GLU A 166 -10.41 -19.14 -10.22
C GLU A 166 -8.95 -18.91 -9.86
N LEU A 167 -8.42 -17.71 -10.11
CA LEU A 167 -7.05 -17.36 -9.75
C LEU A 167 -6.81 -17.46 -8.24
N LEU A 168 -7.74 -16.99 -7.40
CA LEU A 168 -7.66 -17.14 -5.94
C LEU A 168 -7.63 -18.61 -5.51
N ARG A 169 -8.46 -19.44 -6.15
CA ARG A 169 -8.56 -20.88 -5.86
C ARG A 169 -7.29 -21.63 -6.28
N ASP A 170 -6.77 -21.32 -7.46
CA ASP A 170 -5.64 -22.04 -8.07
C ASP A 170 -4.27 -21.50 -7.59
N HIS A 171 -4.26 -20.41 -6.82
CA HIS A 171 -3.03 -19.80 -6.34
C HIS A 171 -2.29 -20.72 -5.35
N ALA A 172 -1.09 -21.14 -5.73
CA ALA A 172 -0.34 -22.25 -5.12
C ALA A 172 -0.08 -22.14 -3.60
N ARG A 173 -0.07 -20.92 -3.05
CA ARG A 173 0.22 -20.64 -1.63
C ARG A 173 -0.95 -20.06 -0.86
N MET A 174 -2.10 -19.85 -1.51
CA MET A 174 -3.25 -19.24 -0.87
C MET A 174 -3.72 -20.11 0.30
N VAL A 175 -3.98 -19.48 1.44
CA VAL A 175 -4.49 -20.15 2.65
C VAL A 175 -5.87 -19.63 3.00
N GLY A 176 -6.14 -18.36 2.73
CA GLY A 176 -7.45 -17.79 2.95
C GLY A 176 -7.62 -16.46 2.24
N PHE A 177 -8.88 -16.18 1.90
CA PHE A 177 -9.28 -14.87 1.43
C PHE A 177 -10.56 -14.46 2.14
N SER A 178 -10.75 -13.15 2.28
CA SER A 178 -11.97 -12.60 2.89
C SER A 178 -12.42 -11.37 2.14
N TRP A 179 -13.72 -11.12 2.19
CA TRP A 179 -14.33 -9.97 1.53
C TRP A 179 -15.46 -9.39 2.38
N TRP A 180 -15.90 -8.19 2.04
CA TRP A 180 -17.13 -7.61 2.57
C TRP A 180 -18.14 -7.48 1.42
N ASP A 181 -19.33 -8.05 1.57
CA ASP A 181 -20.38 -7.89 0.56
C ASP A 181 -20.91 -6.44 0.53
N PRO A 182 -21.64 -6.00 -0.51
CA PRO A 182 -22.19 -4.64 -0.59
C PRO A 182 -23.15 -4.25 0.55
N ARG A 183 -23.61 -5.22 1.35
CA ARG A 183 -24.48 -5.03 2.52
C ARG A 183 -23.68 -4.95 3.83
N GLY A 184 -22.35 -5.00 3.76
CA GLY A 184 -21.45 -4.96 4.91
C GLY A 184 -21.32 -6.29 5.64
N ASN A 185 -21.71 -7.41 5.05
CA ASN A 185 -21.52 -8.72 5.66
C ASN A 185 -20.12 -9.26 5.34
N PRO A 186 -19.38 -9.79 6.33
CA PRO A 186 -18.10 -10.42 6.07
C PRO A 186 -18.30 -11.78 5.41
N GLY A 187 -17.53 -12.04 4.36
CA GLY A 187 -17.35 -13.34 3.73
C GLY A 187 -15.91 -13.83 3.90
N ARG A 188 -15.73 -15.14 3.96
CA ARG A 188 -14.42 -15.79 4.00
C ARG A 188 -14.43 -17.03 3.10
N GLY A 189 -13.31 -17.28 2.46
CA GLY A 189 -13.07 -18.42 1.61
C GLY A 189 -11.67 -18.98 1.84
N ARG A 190 -11.51 -20.23 1.43
CA ARG A 190 -10.23 -20.91 1.28
C ARG A 190 -10.20 -21.48 -0.15
N PRO A 191 -9.02 -21.62 -0.76
CA PRO A 191 -8.92 -22.29 -2.05
C PRO A 191 -9.51 -23.70 -2.02
#